data_AF-A0A397Y599-F1
#
_entry.id   AF-A0A397Y599-F1
#
_cell.length_a   1.000
_cell.length_b   1.000
_cell.length_c   1.000
_cell.angle_alpha   90.00
_cell.angle_beta   90.00
_cell.angle_gamma   90.00
#
_symmetry.space_group_name_H-M   'P 1'
#
loop_
_entity.id
_entity.type
_entity.pdbx_description
1 polymer ?
#
loop_
_entity_poly.entity_id
_entity_poly.type
_entity_poly.pdbx_seq_one_letter_code
_entity_poly.pdbx_strand_id
1 'polypeptide(L)'
;MALEAWLMDDSNEDQRLPHHPNPKELLTMDYLAELGVLYWKLNPDNYENDSELGKIRDERGYDYMDMLDLCPEKVSNYEEKLKNFFTEHIHKDEEIRYCLAGSGYFDVRDKDDRWIRIWMKPGDLIVLPAGIYHRFTLDTSNYIKLMRLFVGEPVWTPYNRPQEEHPVRKEYIKSLTHKFGESIQAH
;
A
#
# COMPACT_ATOMS: atom_id res chain seq x y z
N MET A 1 15.72 -0.94 9.12
CA MET A 1 14.93 0.24 9.56
C MET A 1 13.46 -0.12 9.42
N ALA A 2 12.63 0.36 10.35
CA ALA A 2 11.18 0.16 10.30
C ALA A 2 10.55 0.97 9.17
N LEU A 3 9.35 0.58 8.74
CA LEU A 3 8.54 1.34 7.79
C LEU A 3 8.27 2.76 8.34
N GLU A 4 8.38 3.78 7.49
CA GLU A 4 8.10 5.17 7.85
C GLU A 4 6.75 5.58 7.26
N ALA A 5 5.87 6.13 8.09
CA ALA A 5 4.60 6.70 7.67
C ALA A 5 4.29 8.00 8.40
N TRP A 6 3.57 8.93 7.75
CA TRP A 6 3.22 10.24 8.30
C TRP A 6 1.92 10.79 7.71
N LEU A 7 1.26 11.69 8.44
CA LEU A 7 0.20 12.52 7.86
C LEU A 7 0.81 13.48 6.85
N MET A 8 0.13 13.74 5.73
CA MET A 8 0.60 14.64 4.68
C MET A 8 0.23 16.10 4.94
N ASP A 9 1.00 17.03 4.39
CA ASP A 9 0.56 18.42 4.22
C ASP A 9 -0.49 18.58 3.10
N ASP A 10 -1.10 19.77 3.03
CA ASP A 10 -2.11 20.12 2.01
C ASP A 10 -1.51 20.83 0.78
N SER A 11 -0.18 20.74 0.56
CA SER A 11 0.46 21.42 -0.56
C SER A 11 0.19 20.73 -1.89
N ASN A 12 0.14 21.53 -2.96
CA ASN A 12 0.01 21.03 -4.33
C ASN A 12 1.38 20.96 -5.04
N GLU A 13 2.46 20.79 -4.28
CA GLU A 13 3.80 20.60 -4.83
C GLU A 13 3.93 19.23 -5.54
N ASP A 14 5.12 18.93 -6.07
CA ASP A 14 5.39 17.66 -6.75
C ASP A 14 5.08 16.48 -5.81
N GLN A 15 4.09 15.66 -6.19
CA GLN A 15 3.62 14.50 -5.43
C GLN A 15 4.71 13.52 -4.99
N ARG A 16 5.88 13.54 -5.64
CA ARG A 16 7.05 12.69 -5.34
C ARG A 16 7.90 13.20 -4.17
N LEU A 17 7.63 14.41 -3.67
CA LEU A 17 8.27 14.95 -2.46
C LEU A 17 7.71 14.28 -1.20
N PRO A 18 8.37 14.35 -0.04
CA PRO A 18 7.83 13.72 1.17
C PRO A 18 6.49 14.28 1.66
N HIS A 19 6.17 15.56 1.41
CA HIS A 19 4.93 16.20 1.89
C HIS A 19 4.71 16.06 3.41
N HIS A 20 5.74 16.31 4.21
CA HIS A 20 5.58 16.33 5.67
C HIS A 20 4.91 17.63 6.12
N PRO A 21 3.96 17.59 7.07
CA PRO A 21 3.50 18.77 7.77
C PRO A 21 4.64 19.37 8.61
N ASN A 22 4.42 20.62 9.05
CA ASN A 22 5.31 21.32 9.96
C ASN A 22 4.55 21.68 11.24
N PRO A 23 4.82 21.02 12.38
CA PRO A 23 5.86 20.01 12.61
C PRO A 23 5.55 18.65 11.96
N LYS A 24 6.57 17.78 11.83
CA LYS A 24 6.38 16.42 11.28
C LYS A 24 5.48 15.59 12.20
N GLU A 25 4.51 14.91 11.60
CA GLU A 25 3.58 14.01 12.30
C GLU A 25 3.78 12.56 11.82
N LEU A 26 4.72 11.85 12.46
CA LEU A 26 4.98 10.44 12.18
C LEU A 26 3.93 9.54 12.83
N LEU A 27 3.58 8.45 12.16
CA LEU A 27 2.60 7.48 12.62
C LEU A 27 3.25 6.15 12.99
N THR A 28 2.62 5.45 13.93
CA THR A 28 3.03 4.11 14.36
C THR A 28 2.46 3.04 13.45
N MET A 29 3.08 1.87 13.46
CA MET A 29 2.55 0.70 12.76
C MET A 29 1.19 0.27 13.30
N ASP A 30 0.95 0.41 14.61
CA ASP A 30 -0.34 0.12 15.23
C ASP A 30 -1.46 0.97 14.63
N TYR A 31 -1.19 2.25 14.36
CA TYR A 31 -2.16 3.14 13.71
C TYR A 31 -2.50 2.66 12.29
N LEU A 32 -1.52 2.20 11.51
CA LEU A 32 -1.77 1.62 10.18
C LEU A 32 -2.55 0.30 10.29
N ALA A 33 -2.27 -0.53 11.30
CA ALA A 33 -2.97 -1.80 11.54
C ALA A 33 -4.44 -1.58 11.92
N GLU A 34 -4.77 -0.49 12.63
CA GLU A 34 -6.15 -0.08 12.88
C GLU A 34 -6.91 0.25 11.58
N LEU A 35 -6.22 0.77 10.57
CA LEU A 35 -6.77 0.97 9.22
C LEU A 35 -6.81 -0.33 8.40
N GLY A 36 -6.33 -1.44 8.97
CA GLY A 36 -6.24 -2.74 8.30
C GLY A 36 -5.05 -2.90 7.37
N VAL A 37 -4.13 -1.94 7.34
CA VAL A 37 -2.87 -2.06 6.60
C VAL A 37 -1.95 -2.99 7.37
N LEU A 38 -1.49 -4.06 6.72
CA LEU A 38 -0.55 -5.03 7.31
C LEU A 38 0.85 -4.83 6.74
N TYR A 39 1.86 -5.22 7.50
CA TYR A 39 3.26 -5.00 7.16
C TYR A 39 4.16 -6.11 7.66
N TRP A 40 5.16 -6.47 6.83
CA TRP A 40 6.27 -7.34 7.19
C TRP A 40 7.59 -6.77 6.67
N LYS A 41 8.67 -7.00 7.43
CA LYS A 41 10.04 -6.76 6.96
C LYS A 41 10.70 -8.08 6.60
N LEU A 42 11.10 -8.22 5.35
CA LEU A 42 11.69 -9.42 4.76
C LEU A 42 13.07 -9.13 4.16
N ASN A 43 13.77 -10.18 3.73
CA ASN A 43 15.04 -10.04 3.00
C ASN A 43 14.79 -9.95 1.48
N PRO A 44 14.93 -8.77 0.85
CA PRO A 44 14.66 -8.61 -0.57
C PRO A 44 15.66 -9.35 -1.47
N ASP A 45 16.84 -9.70 -0.97
CA ASP A 45 17.86 -10.42 -1.75
C ASP A 45 17.60 -11.93 -1.83
N ASN A 46 16.72 -12.46 -0.98
CA ASN A 46 16.40 -13.89 -0.90
C ASN A 46 14.92 -14.19 -1.22
N TYR A 47 14.22 -13.30 -1.91
CA TYR A 47 12.77 -13.42 -2.13
C TYR A 47 12.33 -14.75 -2.78
N GLU A 48 13.21 -15.43 -3.53
CA GLU A 48 12.91 -16.71 -4.18
C GLU A 48 12.85 -17.89 -3.20
N ASN A 49 13.58 -17.81 -2.08
CA ASN A 49 13.73 -18.90 -1.10
C ASN A 49 13.47 -18.43 0.34
N ASP A 50 12.80 -17.28 0.52
CA ASP A 50 12.50 -16.74 1.84
C ASP A 50 11.37 -17.55 2.48
N SER A 51 11.69 -18.29 3.54
CA SER A 51 10.72 -19.11 4.27
C SER A 51 9.61 -18.27 4.91
N GLU A 52 9.90 -17.03 5.30
CA GLU A 52 8.92 -16.16 5.93
C GLU A 52 7.93 -15.64 4.88
N LEU A 53 8.41 -15.28 3.69
CA LEU A 53 7.52 -15.00 2.56
C LEU A 53 6.63 -16.21 2.23
N GLY A 54 7.20 -17.42 2.24
CA GLY A 54 6.46 -18.66 2.06
C GLY A 54 5.30 -18.81 3.06
N LYS A 55 5.57 -18.64 4.36
CA LYS A 55 4.53 -18.69 5.40
C LYS A 55 3.44 -17.65 5.20
N ILE A 56 3.81 -16.40 4.92
CA ILE A 56 2.83 -15.32 4.68
C ILE A 56 1.91 -15.69 3.51
N ARG A 57 2.49 -16.24 2.43
CA ARG A 57 1.73 -16.68 1.26
C ARG A 57 0.80 -17.84 1.59
N ASP A 58 1.27 -18.83 2.34
CA ASP A 58 0.47 -20.00 2.72
C ASP A 58 -0.68 -19.61 3.66
N GLU A 59 -0.41 -18.79 4.68
CA GLU A 59 -1.40 -18.34 5.66
C GLU A 59 -2.48 -17.45 5.04
N ARG A 60 -2.13 -16.66 4.02
CA ARG A 60 -3.03 -15.71 3.37
C ARG A 60 -3.57 -16.18 2.01
N GLY A 61 -3.14 -17.35 1.54
CA GLY A 61 -3.58 -17.94 0.28
C GLY A 61 -3.05 -17.22 -0.97
N TYR A 62 -1.87 -16.62 -0.90
CA TYR A 62 -1.26 -15.91 -2.03
C TYR A 62 -0.58 -16.87 -3.03
N ASP A 63 -1.40 -17.43 -3.92
CA ASP A 63 -1.01 -18.45 -4.90
C ASP A 63 -0.50 -17.88 -6.24
N TYR A 64 -0.75 -16.59 -6.53
CA TYR A 64 -0.26 -15.91 -7.72
C TYR A 64 0.76 -14.81 -7.37
N MET A 65 1.79 -14.67 -8.21
CA MET A 65 2.73 -13.56 -8.13
C MET A 65 3.24 -13.13 -9.51
N ASP A 66 3.55 -11.84 -9.65
CA ASP A 66 4.33 -11.31 -10.76
C ASP A 66 5.23 -10.14 -10.34
N MET A 67 5.93 -9.56 -11.31
CA MET A 67 6.94 -8.53 -11.07
C MET A 67 6.58 -7.23 -11.82
N LEU A 68 6.61 -6.11 -11.10
CA LEU A 68 6.51 -4.77 -11.65
C LEU A 68 7.86 -4.06 -11.47
N ASP A 69 8.58 -3.83 -12.57
CA ASP A 69 9.84 -3.08 -12.62
C ASP A 69 9.56 -1.71 -13.22
N LEU A 70 9.28 -0.72 -12.35
CA LEU A 70 8.75 0.58 -12.74
C LEU A 70 9.86 1.63 -12.73
N CYS A 71 10.31 1.97 -13.94
CA CYS A 71 11.09 3.17 -14.23
C CYS A 71 10.73 3.71 -15.63
N PRO A 72 11.03 4.98 -15.93
CA PRO A 72 10.66 5.62 -17.20
C PRO A 72 11.09 4.84 -18.46
N GLU A 73 12.24 4.17 -18.38
CA GLU A 73 12.88 3.50 -19.53
C GLU A 73 12.38 2.05 -19.75
N LYS A 74 11.78 1.43 -18.72
CA LYS A 74 11.44 -0.01 -18.74
C LYS A 74 9.97 -0.31 -19.01
N VAL A 75 9.09 0.69 -18.91
CA VAL A 75 7.65 0.48 -18.94
C VAL A 75 7.00 1.28 -20.07
N SER A 76 6.28 0.60 -20.96
CA SER A 76 5.42 1.27 -21.95
C SER A 76 4.24 1.95 -21.25
N ASN A 77 3.80 3.09 -21.79
CA ASN A 77 2.75 3.94 -21.20
C ASN A 77 3.04 4.33 -19.74
N TYR A 78 4.31 4.52 -19.39
CA TYR A 78 4.78 4.85 -18.05
C TYR A 78 3.98 6.00 -17.41
N GLU A 79 3.83 7.13 -18.11
CA GLU A 79 3.10 8.30 -17.63
C GLU A 79 1.62 8.02 -17.35
N GLU A 80 0.96 7.27 -18.25
CA GLU A 80 -0.44 6.89 -18.07
C GLU A 80 -0.61 5.93 -16.89
N LYS A 81 0.30 4.97 -16.73
CA LYS A 81 0.31 4.05 -15.59
C LYS A 81 0.51 4.79 -14.27
N LEU A 82 1.48 5.71 -14.19
CA LEU A 82 1.68 6.53 -13.00
C LEU A 82 0.46 7.38 -12.67
N LYS A 83 -0.16 7.99 -13.68
CA LYS A 83 -1.39 8.75 -13.48
C LYS A 83 -2.52 7.88 -12.94
N ASN A 84 -2.68 6.67 -13.45
CA ASN A 84 -3.69 5.73 -12.97
C ASN A 84 -3.40 5.26 -11.54
N PHE A 85 -2.15 4.93 -11.23
CA PHE A 85 -1.73 4.56 -9.88
C PHE A 85 -1.93 5.70 -8.87
N PHE A 86 -1.71 6.96 -9.27
CA PHE A 86 -1.85 8.10 -8.39
C PHE A 86 -3.28 8.63 -8.27
N THR A 87 -4.17 8.26 -9.19
CA THR A 87 -5.59 8.60 -9.08
C THR A 87 -6.19 7.85 -7.90
N GLU A 88 -6.78 8.53 -6.93
CA GLU A 88 -7.35 7.88 -5.73
C GLU A 88 -8.41 6.84 -6.09
N HIS A 89 -8.22 5.61 -5.63
CA HIS A 89 -9.06 4.47 -5.98
C HIS A 89 -9.18 3.43 -4.86
N ILE A 90 -10.07 2.45 -5.07
CA ILE A 90 -10.16 1.22 -4.28
C ILE A 90 -10.01 -0.01 -5.18
N HIS A 91 -9.70 -1.14 -4.55
CA HIS A 91 -9.80 -2.47 -5.15
C HIS A 91 -10.83 -3.34 -4.40
N LYS A 92 -11.36 -4.35 -5.10
CA LYS A 92 -12.25 -5.38 -4.53
C LYS A 92 -11.50 -6.41 -3.70
N ASP A 93 -10.23 -6.57 -4.00
CA ASP A 93 -9.33 -7.50 -3.36
C ASP A 93 -8.21 -6.72 -2.65
N GLU A 94 -7.40 -7.43 -1.87
CA GLU A 94 -6.21 -6.85 -1.26
C GLU A 94 -5.19 -6.37 -2.31
N GLU A 95 -4.54 -5.25 -2.03
CA GLU A 95 -3.38 -4.80 -2.79
C GLU A 95 -2.11 -5.18 -2.03
N ILE A 96 -1.45 -6.26 -2.47
CA ILE A 96 -0.22 -6.77 -1.83
C ILE A 96 1.00 -6.38 -2.66
N ARG A 97 1.98 -5.76 -2.01
CA ARG A 97 3.21 -5.27 -2.66
C ARG A 97 4.42 -5.57 -1.77
N TYR A 98 5.39 -6.27 -2.34
CA TYR A 98 6.68 -6.52 -1.72
C TYR A 98 7.78 -5.79 -2.49
N CYS A 99 8.42 -4.81 -1.86
CA CYS A 99 9.45 -3.99 -2.49
C CYS A 99 10.80 -4.70 -2.48
N LEU A 100 11.34 -4.95 -3.67
CA LEU A 100 12.61 -5.64 -3.88
C LEU A 100 13.76 -4.68 -4.20
N ALA A 101 13.48 -3.54 -4.84
CA ALA A 101 14.47 -2.51 -5.14
C ALA A 101 13.80 -1.14 -5.31
N GLY A 102 14.57 -0.06 -5.17
CA GLY A 102 14.06 1.31 -5.28
C GLY A 102 13.12 1.69 -4.14
N SER A 103 12.25 2.67 -4.36
CA SER A 103 11.31 3.15 -3.35
C SER A 103 10.14 3.95 -3.94
N GLY A 104 9.10 4.13 -3.14
CA GLY A 104 7.89 4.86 -3.53
C GLY A 104 6.93 5.05 -2.37
N TYR A 105 5.85 5.78 -2.63
CA TYR A 105 4.84 6.11 -1.64
C TYR A 105 3.52 5.43 -1.94
N PHE A 106 2.95 4.80 -0.93
CA PHE A 106 1.53 4.48 -0.89
C PHE A 106 0.85 5.49 0.03
N ASP A 107 -0.10 6.25 -0.53
CA ASP A 107 -0.93 7.13 0.29
C ASP A 107 -2.25 6.42 0.57
N VAL A 108 -2.70 6.43 1.82
CA VAL A 108 -3.98 5.85 2.27
C VAL A 108 -4.81 6.88 3.02
N ARG A 109 -6.15 6.75 2.98
CA ARG A 109 -7.03 7.60 3.80
C ARG A 109 -7.14 7.05 5.23
N ASP A 110 -7.00 7.94 6.21
CA ASP A 110 -7.33 7.65 7.60
C ASP A 110 -8.86 7.72 7.86
N LYS A 111 -9.27 7.59 9.12
CA LYS A 111 -10.69 7.61 9.52
C LYS A 111 -11.36 8.98 9.35
N ASP A 112 -10.57 10.05 9.38
CA ASP A 112 -10.99 11.43 9.19
C ASP A 112 -10.83 11.88 7.73
N ASP A 113 -10.61 10.91 6.82
CA ASP A 113 -10.39 11.11 5.39
C ASP A 113 -9.17 11.98 5.07
N ARG A 114 -8.14 11.96 5.93
CA ARG A 114 -6.85 12.63 5.71
C ARG A 114 -5.85 11.68 5.06
N TRP A 115 -4.91 12.23 4.31
CA TRP A 115 -3.87 11.44 3.67
C TRP A 115 -2.75 11.06 4.64
N ILE A 116 -2.45 9.77 4.66
CA ILE A 116 -1.26 9.19 5.27
C ILE A 116 -0.35 8.71 4.17
N ARG A 117 0.91 9.14 4.19
CA ARG A 117 1.95 8.67 3.28
C ARG A 117 2.75 7.56 3.94
N ILE A 118 2.91 6.43 3.25
CA ILE A 118 3.72 5.28 3.66
C ILE A 118 4.90 5.17 2.68
N TRP A 119 6.13 5.23 3.20
CA TRP A 119 7.33 5.14 2.37
C TRP A 119 7.86 3.71 2.28
N MET A 120 7.63 3.09 1.13
CA MET A 120 8.06 1.73 0.82
C MET A 120 9.50 1.70 0.33
N LYS A 121 10.33 0.83 0.92
CA LYS A 121 11.74 0.61 0.59
C LYS A 121 12.04 -0.89 0.46
N PRO A 122 13.22 -1.30 -0.02
CA PRO A 122 13.54 -2.71 -0.20
C PRO A 122 13.38 -3.51 1.10
N GLY A 123 12.76 -4.68 1.00
CA GLY A 123 12.42 -5.55 2.12
C GLY A 123 11.06 -5.26 2.75
N ASP A 124 10.37 -4.18 2.39
CA ASP A 124 9.04 -3.89 2.92
C ASP A 124 7.96 -4.63 2.12
N LEU A 125 7.13 -5.41 2.80
CA LEU A 125 5.90 -5.99 2.28
C LEU A 125 4.71 -5.33 2.96
N ILE A 126 3.79 -4.77 2.16
CA ILE A 126 2.52 -4.22 2.66
C ILE A 126 1.33 -4.92 2.04
N VAL A 127 0.24 -4.95 2.80
CA VAL A 127 -1.09 -5.35 2.34
C VAL A 127 -2.04 -4.20 2.63
N LEU A 128 -2.61 -3.63 1.57
CA LEU A 128 -3.72 -2.69 1.69
C LEU A 128 -5.03 -3.49 1.63
N PRO A 129 -5.93 -3.33 2.62
CA PRO A 129 -7.16 -4.10 2.67
C PRO A 129 -8.11 -3.69 1.53
N ALA A 130 -8.91 -4.64 1.06
CA ALA A 130 -9.95 -4.38 0.08
C ALA A 130 -10.87 -3.23 0.54
N GLY A 131 -11.23 -2.31 -0.37
CA GLY A 131 -12.10 -1.17 -0.08
C GLY A 131 -11.45 0.05 0.60
N ILE A 132 -10.16 0.02 0.93
CA ILE A 132 -9.44 1.23 1.36
C ILE A 132 -9.18 2.17 0.18
N TYR A 133 -9.42 3.46 0.38
CA TYR A 133 -8.95 4.46 -0.58
C TYR A 133 -7.46 4.63 -0.46
N HIS A 134 -6.79 4.49 -1.60
CA HIS A 134 -5.35 4.63 -1.69
C HIS A 134 -4.93 5.14 -3.06
N ARG A 135 -3.65 5.47 -3.16
CA ARG A 135 -2.94 5.79 -4.40
C ARG A 135 -1.46 5.48 -4.25
N PHE A 136 -0.77 5.35 -5.37
CA PHE A 136 0.67 5.13 -5.41
C PHE A 136 1.38 6.18 -6.26
N THR A 137 2.54 6.62 -5.81
CA THR A 137 3.49 7.43 -6.60
C THR A 137 4.91 6.97 -6.33
N LEU A 138 5.79 7.14 -7.31
CA LEU A 138 7.22 7.05 -7.06
C LEU A 138 7.66 8.21 -6.15
N ASP A 139 8.78 8.03 -5.46
CA ASP A 139 9.48 9.16 -4.86
C ASP A 139 10.45 9.79 -5.88
N THR A 140 11.25 10.76 -5.44
CA THR A 140 12.19 11.49 -6.31
C THR A 140 13.29 10.62 -6.94
N SER A 141 13.49 9.36 -6.48
CA SER A 141 14.40 8.40 -7.12
C SER A 141 13.85 7.86 -8.44
N ASN A 142 12.54 7.96 -8.68
CA ASN A 142 11.84 7.51 -9.90
C ASN A 142 12.07 6.04 -10.26
N TYR A 143 12.27 5.18 -9.25
CA TYR A 143 12.47 3.76 -9.47
C TYR A 143 11.90 2.92 -8.35
N ILE A 144 11.10 1.90 -8.69
CA ILE A 144 10.74 0.83 -7.77
C ILE A 144 10.63 -0.51 -8.51
N LYS A 145 11.01 -1.59 -7.84
CA LYS A 145 10.76 -2.97 -8.27
C LYS A 145 9.90 -3.66 -7.21
N LEU A 146 8.69 -4.03 -7.57
CA LEU A 146 7.72 -4.67 -6.69
C LEU A 146 7.46 -6.10 -7.17
N MET A 147 7.45 -7.05 -6.24
CA MET A 147 6.68 -8.27 -6.40
C MET A 147 5.24 -7.97 -6.01
N ARG A 148 4.29 -8.37 -6.86
CA ARG A 148 2.85 -8.22 -6.60
C ARG A 148 2.29 -9.61 -6.33
N LEU A 149 1.52 -9.76 -5.25
CA LEU A 149 0.94 -11.04 -4.83
C LEU A 149 -0.59 -10.96 -4.88
N PHE A 150 -1.25 -12.08 -5.15
CA PHE A 150 -2.72 -12.18 -5.25
C PHE A 150 -3.23 -13.50 -4.70
N VAL A 151 -4.50 -13.48 -4.29
CA VAL A 151 -5.32 -14.69 -4.14
C VAL A 151 -6.01 -14.95 -5.47
N GLY A 152 -5.67 -16.05 -6.13
CA GLY A 152 -6.18 -16.42 -7.45
C GLY A 152 -5.67 -15.54 -8.58
N GLU A 153 -6.39 -15.57 -9.72
CA GLU A 153 -6.04 -14.75 -10.88
C GLU A 153 -6.24 -13.25 -10.57
N PRO A 154 -5.26 -12.39 -10.90
CA PRO A 154 -5.28 -11.01 -10.45
C PRO A 154 -6.35 -10.18 -11.19
N VAL A 155 -7.21 -9.52 -10.42
CA VAL A 155 -8.15 -8.51 -10.93
C VAL A 155 -7.62 -7.12 -10.58
N TRP A 156 -7.00 -6.47 -11.57
CA TRP A 156 -6.33 -5.18 -11.39
C TRP A 156 -7.24 -3.96 -11.40
N THR A 157 -8.54 -4.13 -11.63
CA THR A 157 -9.47 -3.04 -11.93
C THR A 157 -9.52 -2.03 -10.77
N PRO A 158 -9.03 -0.80 -10.95
CA PRO A 158 -9.21 0.25 -9.96
C PRO A 158 -10.62 0.83 -10.08
N TYR A 159 -11.25 1.10 -8.95
CA TYR A 159 -12.48 1.87 -8.89
C TYR A 159 -12.16 3.25 -8.31
N ASN A 160 -12.00 4.23 -9.20
CA ASN A 160 -11.66 5.60 -8.82
C ASN A 160 -12.76 6.18 -7.92
N ARG A 161 -12.35 6.93 -6.89
CA ARG A 161 -13.27 7.64 -5.98
C ARG A 161 -14.19 8.58 -6.78
N PRO A 162 -15.50 8.70 -6.46
CA PRO A 162 -16.25 8.15 -5.31
C PRO A 162 -16.75 6.70 -5.49
N GLN A 163 -16.71 5.92 -4.41
CA GLN A 163 -17.13 4.50 -4.35
C GLN A 163 -17.84 4.12 -3.03
N GLU A 164 -18.46 5.07 -2.32
CA GLU A 164 -19.10 4.77 -1.01
C GLU A 164 -20.22 3.74 -1.09
N GLU A 165 -20.89 3.64 -2.24
CA GLU A 165 -21.96 2.67 -2.45
C GLU A 165 -21.46 1.26 -2.81
N HIS A 166 -20.17 1.12 -3.14
CA HIS A 166 -19.59 -0.16 -3.55
C HIS A 166 -19.59 -1.15 -2.36
N PRO A 167 -20.02 -2.41 -2.54
CA PRO A 167 -20.12 -3.39 -1.44
C PRO A 167 -18.85 -3.53 -0.61
N VAL A 168 -17.69 -3.69 -1.26
CA VAL A 168 -16.39 -3.82 -0.57
C VAL A 168 -16.02 -2.60 0.28
N ARG A 169 -16.42 -1.39 -0.16
CA ARG A 169 -16.16 -0.16 0.58
C ARG A 169 -17.02 -0.12 1.85
N LYS A 170 -18.29 -0.52 1.76
CA LYS A 170 -19.19 -0.63 2.92
C LYS A 170 -18.69 -1.66 3.92
N GLU A 171 -18.19 -2.80 3.44
CA GLU A 171 -17.59 -3.85 4.28
C GLU A 171 -16.33 -3.35 4.99
N TYR A 172 -15.43 -2.67 4.27
CA TYR A 172 -14.24 -2.04 4.85
C TYR A 172 -14.61 -1.06 5.96
N ILE A 173 -15.54 -0.13 5.71
CA ILE A 173 -15.99 0.85 6.72
C ILE A 173 -16.60 0.15 7.95
N LYS A 174 -17.40 -0.91 7.75
CA LYS A 174 -17.95 -1.71 8.85
C LYS A 174 -16.85 -2.42 9.66
N SER A 175 -15.79 -2.88 9.01
CA SER A 175 -14.66 -3.52 9.71
C SER A 175 -13.89 -2.54 10.60
N LEU A 176 -13.73 -1.28 10.15
CA LEU A 176 -13.08 -0.23 10.93
C LEU A 176 -13.87 0.11 12.20
N THR A 177 -15.21 0.15 12.12
CA THR A 177 -16.04 0.44 13.29
C THR A 177 -16.10 -0.73 14.27
N HIS A 178 -16.06 -1.98 13.79
CA HIS A 178 -16.05 -3.17 14.65
C HIS A 178 -14.73 -3.40 15.40
N LYS A 179 -13.56 -3.13 14.77
CA LYS A 179 -12.25 -3.29 15.43
C LYS A 179 -12.08 -2.41 16.69
N PHE A 180 -12.86 -1.35 16.84
CA PHE A 180 -12.87 -0.49 18.03
C PHE A 180 -13.76 -1.00 19.17
N GLY A 181 -14.65 -1.97 18.90
CA GLY A 181 -15.50 -2.58 19.90
C GLY A 181 -14.87 -3.76 20.63
N GLU A 182 -13.81 -4.35 20.06
CA GLU A 182 -13.10 -5.50 20.62
C GLU A 182 -11.60 -5.20 20.68
N SER A 183 -11.08 -4.96 21.88
CA SER A 183 -9.64 -4.84 22.13
C SER A 183 -8.95 -6.18 21.85
N ILE A 184 -8.37 -6.33 20.66
CA ILE A 184 -7.50 -7.46 20.35
C ILE A 184 -6.07 -7.04 20.72
N GLN A 185 -5.47 -7.73 21.69
CA GLN A 185 -4.05 -7.59 22.00
C GLN A 185 -3.23 -8.00 20.78
N ALA A 186 -2.37 -7.11 20.29
CA ALA A 186 -1.37 -7.46 19.29
C ALA A 186 -0.31 -8.38 19.91
N HIS A 187 0.13 -9.38 19.13
CA HIS A 187 1.28 -10.23 19.44
C HIS A 187 2.59 -9.51 19.10
#